data_AF-A0A2V9KQI1-F1
#
_entry.id   AF-A0A2V9KQI1-F1
#
_cell.length_a   1.000
_cell.length_b   1.000
_cell.length_c   1.000
_cell.angle_alpha   90.00
_cell.angle_beta   90.00
_cell.angle_gamma   90.00
#
_symmetry.space_group_name_H-M   'P 1'
#
loop_
_entity.id
_entity.type
_entity.pdbx_description
1 polymer ?
#
loop_
_entity_poly.entity_id
_entity_poly.type
_entity_poly.pdbx_seq_one_letter_code
_entity_poly.pdbx_strand_id
1 'polypeptide(L)'
;WEPQVIRYQLVEIPVDLLALMQRAKFRPVGKRKGRQSLGADVFRGKEKVFHVHFDGSDGKCQIRDLNIRDCVMLETWDSLIS
;
A
#
# COMPACT_ATOMS: atom_id res chain seq x y z
N TRP A 1 22.51 -5.75 -23.24
CA TRP A 1 21.59 -5.71 -22.10
C TRP A 1 21.10 -4.30 -21.98
N GLU A 2 19.90 -3.99 -22.48
CA GLU A 2 19.26 -2.71 -22.18
C GLU A 2 18.76 -2.76 -20.74
N PRO A 3 19.08 -1.77 -19.89
CA PRO A 3 18.52 -1.70 -18.55
C PRO A 3 17.00 -1.54 -18.66
N GLN A 4 16.25 -2.45 -18.04
CA GLN A 4 14.80 -2.32 -17.98
C GLN A 4 14.43 -0.98 -17.34
N VAL A 5 13.74 -0.13 -18.11
CA VAL A 5 13.27 1.16 -17.63
C VAL A 5 12.08 0.90 -16.70
N ILE A 6 12.32 1.03 -15.39
CA ILE A 6 11.23 1.03 -14.40
C ILE A 6 10.54 2.39 -14.48
N ARG A 7 9.27 2.39 -14.91
CA ARG A 7 8.43 3.59 -14.91
C ARG A 7 7.61 3.63 -13.62
N TYR A 8 7.76 4.71 -12.87
CA TYR A 8 6.93 4.97 -11.69
C TYR A 8 5.73 5.82 -12.12
N GLN A 9 4.54 5.41 -11.68
CA GLN A 9 3.31 6.17 -11.85
C GLN A 9 2.72 6.48 -10.47
N LEU A 10 2.27 7.72 -10.27
CA LEU A 10 1.46 8.06 -9.10
C LEU A 10 0.05 7.51 -9.29
N VAL A 11 -0.44 6.81 -8.27
CA VAL A 11 -1.80 6.29 -8.21
C VAL A 11 -2.40 6.66 -6.87
N GLU A 12 -3.73 6.78 -6.83
CA GLU A 12 -4.48 6.98 -5.60
C GLU A 12 -5.08 5.66 -5.13
N ILE A 13 -5.01 5.42 -3.82
CA ILE A 13 -5.70 4.29 -3.18
C ILE A 13 -7.06 4.83 -2.69
N PRO A 14 -8.19 4.27 -3.16
CA PRO A 14 -9.51 4.66 -2.65
C PRO A 14 -9.58 4.60 -1.13
N VAL A 15 -10.15 5.63 -0.51
CA VAL A 15 -10.17 5.75 0.96
C VAL A 15 -10.97 4.63 1.61
N ASP A 16 -12.08 4.20 0.99
CA ASP A 16 -12.91 3.09 1.43
C ASP A 16 -12.15 1.76 1.40
N LEU A 17 -11.34 1.55 0.37
CA LEU A 17 -10.44 0.40 0.27
C LEU A 17 -9.37 0.45 1.37
N LEU A 18 -8.72 1.59 1.54
CA LEU A 18 -7.71 1.78 2.58
C LEU A 18 -8.32 1.57 3.98
N ALA A 19 -9.54 2.03 4.21
CA ALA A 19 -10.27 1.88 5.48
C ALA A 19 -10.51 0.42 5.88
N LEU A 20 -10.46 -0.55 4.96
CA LEU A 20 -10.53 -1.97 5.30
C LEU A 20 -9.44 -2.40 6.29
N MET A 21 -8.30 -1.69 6.34
CA MET A 21 -7.22 -1.97 7.28
C MET A 21 -7.64 -1.82 8.75
N GLN A 22 -8.71 -1.07 9.04
CA GLN A 22 -9.25 -0.92 10.41
C GLN A 22 -9.73 -2.26 10.98
N ARG A 23 -10.06 -3.23 10.12
CA ARG A 23 -10.51 -4.59 10.50
C ARG A 23 -9.36 -5.59 10.58
N ALA A 24 -8.16 -5.20 10.15
CA ALA A 24 -7.03 -6.09 10.07
C ALA A 24 -6.40 -6.34 11.44
N LYS A 25 -5.90 -7.56 11.66
CA LYS A 25 -5.21 -7.91 12.91
C LYS A 25 -3.71 -7.69 12.74
N PHE A 26 -3.24 -6.56 13.23
CA PHE A 26 -1.82 -6.20 13.19
C PHE A 26 -0.97 -7.10 14.09
N ARG A 27 0.16 -7.54 13.53
CA ARG A 27 1.16 -8.33 14.25
C ARG A 27 2.53 -7.67 14.13
N PRO A 28 3.39 -7.81 15.14
CA PRO A 28 4.78 -7.40 15.04
C PRO A 28 5.47 -8.07 13.85
N VAL A 29 6.27 -7.29 13.12
CA VAL A 29 7.09 -7.76 12.00
C VAL A 29 8.56 -7.65 12.37
N GLY A 30 9.31 -8.73 12.15
CA GLY A 30 10.73 -8.82 12.47
C GLY A 30 11.01 -9.17 13.94
N LYS A 31 12.28 -9.00 14.35
CA LYS A 31 12.80 -9.46 15.66
C LYS A 31 13.25 -8.33 16.59
N ARG A 32 13.08 -7.05 16.21
CA ARG A 32 13.53 -5.92 17.04
C ARG A 32 12.74 -5.84 18.36
N LYS A 33 13.45 -5.53 19.46
CA LYS A 33 12.86 -5.18 20.76
C LYS A 33 12.70 -3.65 20.83
N GLY A 34 11.56 -3.16 21.30
CA GLY A 34 11.26 -1.71 21.39
C GLY A 34 10.18 -1.26 20.39
N ARG A 35 10.41 -0.15 19.69
CA ARG A 35 9.49 0.35 18.64
C ARG A 35 9.45 -0.66 17.48
N GLN A 36 8.37 -1.43 17.42
CA GLN A 36 8.21 -2.55 16.49
C GLN A 36 7.45 -2.12 15.25
N SER A 37 7.89 -2.64 14.10
CA SER A 37 7.11 -2.55 12.87
C SER A 37 5.88 -3.44 13.00
N LEU A 38 4.75 -3.01 12.45
CA LEU A 38 3.49 -3.76 12.47
C LEU A 38 3.08 -4.11 11.04
N GLY A 39 2.53 -5.30 10.85
CA GLY A 39 2.06 -5.76 9.55
C GLY A 39 0.73 -6.47 9.66
N ALA A 40 -0.09 -6.35 8.62
CA ALA A 40 -1.35 -7.09 8.51
C ALA A 40 -1.72 -7.31 7.04
N ASP A 41 -2.32 -8.47 6.77
CA ASP A 41 -3.06 -8.68 5.53
C ASP A 41 -4.47 -8.10 5.68
N VAL A 42 -4.89 -7.34 4.66
CA VAL A 42 -6.21 -6.70 4.58
C VAL A 42 -7.09 -7.47 3.63
N PHE A 43 -8.32 -7.78 4.07
CA PHE A 43 -9.25 -8.64 3.34
C PHE A 43 -10.57 -7.94 3.04
N ARG A 44 -11.14 -8.26 1.88
CA ARG A 44 -12.54 -8.00 1.51
C ARG A 44 -13.24 -9.35 1.46
N GLY A 45 -13.93 -9.71 2.54
CA GLY A 45 -14.47 -11.06 2.70
C GLY A 45 -13.34 -12.09 2.86
N LYS A 46 -13.21 -13.01 1.89
CA LYS A 46 -12.14 -14.03 1.86
C LYS A 46 -10.96 -13.64 0.98
N GLU A 47 -11.09 -12.59 0.18
CA GLU A 47 -10.06 -12.13 -0.74
C GLU A 47 -9.08 -11.20 -0.03
N LYS A 48 -7.77 -11.49 -0.13
CA LYS A 48 -6.72 -10.57 0.31
C LYS A 48 -6.61 -9.46 -0.72
N VAL A 49 -6.74 -8.20 -0.29
CA VAL A 49 -6.68 -7.05 -1.19
C VAL A 49 -5.30 -6.39 -1.20
N PHE A 50 -4.66 -6.29 -0.04
CA PHE A 50 -3.28 -5.81 0.08
C PHE A 50 -2.67 -6.22 1.42
N HIS A 51 -1.35 -6.09 1.52
CA HIS A 51 -0.63 -6.15 2.79
C HIS A 51 -0.18 -4.75 3.21
N VAL A 52 -0.41 -4.38 4.46
CA VAL A 52 0.07 -3.10 5.03
C VAL A 52 1.20 -3.37 6.02
N HIS A 53 2.26 -2.56 5.94
CA HIS A 53 3.39 -2.59 6.85
C HIS A 53 3.71 -1.18 7.35
N PHE A 54 3.63 -0.99 8.66
CA PHE A 54 4.09 0.20 9.36
C PHE A 54 5.51 -0.05 9.85
N ASP A 55 6.48 0.73 9.38
CA ASP A 55 7.90 0.49 9.67
C ASP A 55 8.31 0.87 11.11
N GLY A 56 7.37 1.39 11.91
CA GLY A 56 7.64 1.86 13.24
C GLY A 56 8.27 3.25 13.25
N SER A 57 8.21 4.03 12.16
CA SER A 57 8.37 5.48 12.18
C SER A 57 7.01 6.18 12.23
N ASP A 58 6.96 7.44 12.65
CA ASP A 58 5.71 8.20 12.68
C ASP A 58 5.30 8.59 11.25
N GLY A 59 4.07 8.23 10.88
CA GLY A 59 3.43 8.75 9.67
C GLY A 59 3.74 8.04 8.36
N LYS A 60 4.44 6.90 8.36
CA LYS A 60 4.71 6.13 7.13
C LYS A 60 4.16 4.70 7.21
N CYS A 61 3.53 4.28 6.12
CA CYS A 61 3.15 2.89 5.89
C CYS A 61 3.51 2.49 4.48
N GLN A 62 3.71 1.20 4.28
CA GLN A 62 3.93 0.57 2.98
C GLN A 62 2.73 -0.30 2.67
N ILE A 63 2.17 -0.13 1.48
CA ILE A 63 1.15 -1.00 0.92
C ILE A 63 1.83 -1.91 -0.12
N ARG A 64 1.57 -3.21 -0.04
CA ARG A 64 2.12 -4.24 -0.94
C ARG A 64 1.02 -5.09 -1.52
N ASP A 65 1.28 -5.67 -2.68
CA ASP A 65 0.39 -6.58 -3.39
C ASP A 65 -0.99 -5.96 -3.72
N LEU A 66 -1.09 -4.63 -3.78
CA LEU A 66 -2.31 -3.94 -4.19
C LEU A 66 -2.47 -4.08 -5.71
N ASN A 67 -3.64 -4.54 -6.15
CA ASN A 67 -3.93 -4.66 -7.57
C ASN A 67 -4.12 -3.26 -8.18
N ILE A 68 -3.50 -3.01 -9.34
CA ILE A 68 -3.65 -1.72 -10.04
C ILE A 68 -5.10 -1.40 -10.40
N ARG A 69 -5.94 -2.43 -10.59
CA ARG A 69 -7.38 -2.27 -10.87
C ARG A 69 -8.16 -1.72 -9.67
N ASP A 70 -7.60 -1.82 -8.46
CA ASP A 70 -8.18 -1.28 -7.24
C ASP A 70 -7.65 0.13 -6.91
N CYS A 71 -6.79 0.69 -7.77
CA CYS A 71 -6.28 2.05 -7.66
C CYS A 71 -7.01 2.99 -8.62
N VAL A 72 -7.08 4.27 -8.26
CA VAL A 72 -7.42 5.33 -9.21
C VAL A 72 -6.14 5.76 -9.92
N MET A 73 -6.12 5.53 -11.24
CA MET A 73 -5.04 6.03 -12.10
C MET A 73 -5.21 7.53 -12.24
N LEU A 74 -4.18 8.30 -11.86
CA LEU A 74 -4.17 9.73 -12.04
C LEU A 74 -3.80 10.05 -13.51
N GLU A 75 -4.74 9.85 -14.44
CA GLU A 75 -4.63 10.40 -15.81
C GLU A 75 -4.54 11.95 -15.78
N THR A 76 -4.90 12.56 -14.65
CA THR A 76 -5.13 14.00 -14.50
C THR A 76 -3.87 14.85 -14.64
N TRP A 77 -2.67 14.32 -14.35
CA TRP A 77 -1.43 15.10 -14.52
C TRP A 77 -1.07 15.34 -15.98
N ASP A 78 -1.34 14.40 -16.88
CA ASP A 78 -1.08 14.58 -18.32
C ASP A 78 -2.07 15.58 -18.94
N SER A 79 -3.28 15.70 -18.40
CA SER A 79 -4.27 16.69 -18.87
C SER A 79 -4.06 18.12 -18.37
N LEU A 80 -3.35 18.32 -17.25
CA LEU A 80 -3.16 19.63 -16.62
C LEU A 80 -1.85 20.33 -17.03
N ILE A 81 -0.92 19.60 -17.64
CA ILE A 81 0.37 20.12 -18.14
C ILE A 81 0.36 20.30 -19.66
N SER A 82 -0.67 19.79 -20.36
CA SER A 82 -0.79 19.90 -21.82
C SER A 82 -1.57 21.11 -22.30
#